data_AF-A0A268R3T1-F1
#
_entry.id   AF-A0A268R3T1-F1
#
_cell.length_a   1.000
_cell.length_b   1.000
_cell.length_c   1.000
_cell.angle_alpha   90.00
_cell.angle_beta   90.00
_cell.angle_gamma   90.00
#
_symmetry.space_group_name_H-M   'P 1'
#
loop_
_entity.id
_entity.type
_entity.pdbx_description
1 polymer ?
#
loop_
_entity_poly.entity_id
_entity_poly.type
_entity_poly.pdbx_seq_one_letter_code
_entity_poly.pdbx_strand_id
1 'polypeptide(L)'
;QGKLMASLDKRNPIFMMSDSGARGNASNFTQLAGMRGLMANPAGRIIELPIKSSFREGLTVLEYFISTHGARKGLADTALKTA
;
A
#
# COMPACT_ATOMS: atom_id res chain seq x y z
N GLN A 1 8.27 -9.25 3.22
CA GLN A 1 7.26 -8.67 4.14
C GLN A 1 7.60 -8.98 5.61
N GLY A 2 7.88 -10.24 5.98
CA GLY A 2 8.21 -10.60 7.39
C GLY A 2 9.42 -9.90 8.02
N LYS A 3 10.45 -9.55 7.23
CA LYS A 3 11.64 -8.82 7.74
C LYS A 3 11.32 -7.41 8.25
N LEU A 4 10.39 -6.69 7.62
CA LEU A 4 9.98 -5.36 8.07
C LEU A 4 9.22 -5.45 9.41
N MET A 5 8.31 -6.41 9.52
CA MET A 5 7.57 -6.66 10.76
C MET A 5 8.48 -7.08 11.91
N ALA A 6 9.52 -7.87 11.63
CA ALA A 6 10.52 -8.26 12.64
C ALA A 6 11.44 -7.09 13.07
N SER A 7 11.56 -6.05 12.25
CA SER A 7 12.39 -4.87 12.56
C SER A 7 11.68 -3.82 13.43
N LEU A 8 10.36 -3.93 13.61
CA LEU A 8 9.58 -3.00 14.41
C LEU A 8 9.67 -3.37 15.90
N ASP A 9 9.86 -2.36 16.76
CA ASP A 9 9.79 -2.54 18.22
C ASP A 9 8.38 -2.99 18.63
N LYS A 10 8.31 -3.94 19.56
CA LYS A 10 7.05 -4.46 20.15
C LYS A 10 6.23 -3.36 20.83
N ARG A 11 6.88 -2.30 21.33
CA ARG A 11 6.20 -1.14 21.95
C ARG A 11 5.72 -0.10 20.95
N ASN A 12 6.03 -0.24 19.66
CA ASN A 12 5.54 0.69 18.66
C ASN A 12 4.01 0.58 18.55
N PRO A 13 3.23 1.67 18.76
CA PRO A 13 1.77 1.65 18.66
C PRO A 13 1.25 1.08 17.34
N ILE A 14 1.97 1.33 16.26
CA ILE A 14 1.68 0.83 14.91
C ILE A 14 1.82 -0.70 14.84
N PHE A 15 2.84 -1.25 15.49
CA PHE A 15 3.03 -2.70 15.61
C PHE A 15 1.99 -3.32 16.55
N MET A 16 1.72 -2.68 17.71
CA MET A 16 0.71 -3.15 18.66
C MET A 16 -0.68 -3.25 18.02
N MET A 17 -1.10 -2.29 17.19
CA MET A 17 -2.40 -2.36 16.48
C MET A 17 -2.49 -3.50 15.47
N SER A 18 -1.37 -3.83 14.81
CA SER A 18 -1.30 -4.95 13.87
C SER A 18 -1.31 -6.29 14.57
N ASP A 19 -0.49 -6.42 15.62
CA ASP A 19 -0.28 -7.67 16.36
C ASP A 19 -1.51 -8.03 17.20
N SER A 20 -2.18 -7.03 17.77
CA SER A 20 -3.43 -7.23 18.52
C SER A 20 -4.63 -7.56 17.63
N GLY A 21 -4.48 -7.53 16.29
CA GLY A 21 -5.56 -7.76 15.34
C GLY A 21 -6.65 -6.68 15.31
N ALA A 22 -6.45 -5.54 15.98
CA ALA A 22 -7.46 -4.49 16.06
C ALA A 22 -7.61 -3.75 14.72
N ARG A 23 -6.49 -3.40 14.07
CA ARG A 23 -6.50 -2.71 12.78
C ARG A 23 -5.12 -2.77 12.11
N GLY A 24 -5.12 -3.00 10.80
CA GLY A 24 -3.91 -3.01 9.98
C GLY A 24 -3.40 -4.43 9.73
N ASN A 25 -2.72 -4.61 8.60
CA ASN A 25 -2.14 -5.88 8.18
C ASN A 25 -0.69 -5.66 7.69
N ALA A 26 0.09 -6.73 7.61
CA ALA A 26 1.49 -6.67 7.22
C ALA A 26 1.72 -6.02 5.83
N SER A 27 0.77 -6.17 4.91
CA SER A 27 0.85 -5.55 3.58
C SER A 27 0.71 -4.02 3.65
N ASN A 28 -0.22 -3.50 4.46
CA ASN A 28 -0.38 -2.06 4.67
C ASN A 28 0.86 -1.42 5.28
N PHE A 29 1.49 -2.07 6.27
CA PHE A 29 2.73 -1.56 6.85
C PHE A 29 3.90 -1.60 5.86
N THR A 30 3.97 -2.64 5.03
CA THR A 30 4.99 -2.72 3.97
C THR A 30 4.87 -1.56 3.00
N GLN A 31 3.66 -1.10 2.68
CA GLN A 31 3.46 0.06 1.81
C GLN A 31 3.74 1.40 2.53
N LEU A 32 3.51 1.45 3.85
CA LEU A 32 3.79 2.62 4.67
C LEU A 32 5.30 2.89 4.85
N ALA A 33 6.07 1.86 5.20
CA ALA A 33 7.47 2.00 5.63
C ALA A 33 8.48 1.21 4.79
N GLY A 34 8.03 0.42 3.82
CA GLY A 34 8.88 -0.36 2.93
C GLY A 34 8.81 0.14 1.49
N MET A 35 7.91 -0.44 0.70
CA MET A 35 7.73 -0.10 -0.70
C MET A 35 6.26 -0.26 -1.07
N ARG A 36 5.74 0.65 -1.90
CA ARG A 36 4.36 0.58 -2.39
C ARG A 36 4.17 -0.57 -3.39
N GLY A 37 5.14 -0.81 -4.28
CA GLY A 37 5.21 -1.99 -5.15
C GLY A 37 4.65 -1.76 -6.56
N LEU A 38 4.26 -2.85 -7.22
CA LEU A 38 3.70 -2.83 -8.58
C LEU A 38 2.26 -2.32 -8.56
N MET A 39 1.89 -1.57 -9.60
CA MET A 39 0.54 -1.04 -9.78
C MET A 39 -0.08 -1.55 -11.08
N ALA A 40 -1.40 -1.73 -11.06
CA ALA A 40 -2.16 -2.00 -12.28
C ALA A 40 -2.55 -0.69 -12.95
N ASN A 41 -2.45 -0.65 -14.28
CA ASN A 41 -3.03 0.41 -15.09
C ASN A 41 -4.58 0.30 -15.09
N PRO A 42 -5.31 1.30 -15.61
CA PRO A 42 -6.78 1.26 -15.67
C PRO A 42 -7.33 0.05 -16.44
N ALA A 43 -6.61 -0.41 -17.46
CA ALA A 43 -6.93 -1.60 -18.24
C ALA A 43 -6.66 -2.92 -17.48
N GLY A 44 -6.13 -2.88 -16.26
CA GLY A 44 -5.84 -4.05 -15.42
C GLY A 44 -4.50 -4.73 -15.70
N ARG A 45 -3.65 -4.20 -16.59
CA ARG A 45 -2.29 -4.71 -16.81
C ARG A 45 -1.34 -4.18 -15.74
N ILE A 46 -0.41 -5.02 -15.30
CA ILE A 46 0.64 -4.63 -14.36
C ILE A 46 1.63 -3.71 -15.08
N ILE A 47 1.93 -2.57 -14.46
CA ILE A 47 2.97 -1.65 -14.92
C ILE A 47 4.33 -2.22 -14.48
N GLU A 48 5.25 -2.43 -15.42
CA GLU A 48 6.55 -3.05 -15.14
C GLU A 48 7.46 -2.18 -14.26
N LEU A 49 7.21 -0.87 -14.21
CA LEU A 49 7.91 0.06 -13.33
C LEU A 49 7.31 0.01 -11.91
N PRO A 50 8.02 -0.55 -10.91
CA PRO A 50 7.54 -0.56 -9.54
C PRO A 50 7.69 0.83 -8.91
N ILE A 51 6.75 1.17 -8.02
CA ILE A 51 6.89 2.31 -7.11
C ILE A 51 7.83 1.87 -5.99
N LYS A 52 9.04 2.44 -5.96
CA LYS A 52 10.09 2.05 -5.02
C LYS A 52 9.93 2.78 -3.69
N SER A 53 9.42 4.01 -3.75
CA SER A 53 9.23 4.87 -2.59
C SER A 53 8.14 4.33 -1.65
N SER A 54 8.33 4.49 -0.35
CA SER A 54 7.29 4.30 0.66
C SER A 54 6.46 5.57 0.88
N PHE A 55 5.30 5.43 1.51
CA PHE A 55 4.54 6.62 1.94
C PHE A 55 5.28 7.46 2.99
N ARG A 56 6.13 6.82 3.81
CA ARG A 56 6.96 7.53 4.79
C ARG A 56 8.04 8.38 4.12
N GLU A 57 8.66 7.89 3.05
CA GLU A 57 9.68 8.62 2.30
C GLU A 57 9.07 9.67 1.36
N GLY A 58 7.83 9.43 0.91
CA GLY A 58 7.14 10.29 -0.03
C GLY A 58 7.31 9.81 -1.47
N LEU A 59 6.24 9.94 -2.25
CA LEU A 59 6.20 9.50 -3.64
C LEU A 59 6.67 10.63 -4.57
N THR A 60 7.44 10.27 -5.59
CA THR A 60 7.68 11.20 -6.70
C THR A 60 6.39 11.49 -7.46
N VAL A 61 6.34 12.59 -8.22
CA VAL A 61 5.14 12.99 -8.98
C VAL A 61 4.66 11.87 -9.91
N LEU A 62 5.58 11.18 -10.58
CA LEU A 62 5.26 10.08 -11.49
C LEU A 62 4.74 8.84 -10.73
N GLU A 63 5.38 8.47 -9.63
CA GLU A 63 4.92 7.36 -8.79
C GLU A 63 3.54 7.63 -8.19
N TYR A 64 3.30 8.86 -7.73
CA TYR A 64 2.01 9.29 -7.23
C TYR A 64 0.94 9.20 -8.33
N PHE A 65 1.22 9.76 -9.52
CA PHE A 65 0.31 9.71 -10.67
C PHE A 65 -0.06 8.27 -11.03
N ILE A 66 0.93 7.38 -11.13
CA ILE A 66 0.70 5.95 -11.40
C ILE A 66 -0.19 5.32 -10.31
N SER A 67 0.05 5.65 -9.03
CA SER A 67 -0.72 5.09 -7.91
C SER A 67 -2.22 5.44 -7.92
N THR A 68 -2.60 6.55 -8.58
CA THR A 68 -4.00 6.99 -8.61
C THR A 68 -4.90 6.13 -9.49
N HIS A 69 -4.36 5.49 -10.52
CA HIS A 69 -5.14 4.69 -11.47
C HIS A 69 -5.85 3.53 -10.77
N GLY A 70 -5.13 2.78 -9.92
CA GLY A 70 -5.68 1.68 -9.15
C GLY A 70 -6.70 2.14 -8.10
N ALA A 71 -6.41 3.23 -7.39
CA ALA A 71 -7.31 3.77 -6.37
C ALA A 71 -8.66 4.21 -6.95
N ARG A 72 -8.64 4.94 -8.08
CA ARG A 72 -9.86 5.40 -8.74
C ARG A 72 -10.70 4.24 -9.26
N LYS A 73 -10.06 3.25 -9.91
CA LYS A 73 -10.76 2.05 -10.40
C LYS A 73 -11.40 1.27 -9.25
N GLY A 74 -10.69 1.09 -8.14
CA GLY A 74 -11.22 0.43 -6.96
C GLY A 74 -12.48 1.10 -6.42
N LEU A 75 -12.49 2.44 -6.31
CA LEU A 75 -13.68 3.19 -5.87
C LEU A 75 -14.85 3.04 -6.83
N ALA A 76 -14.59 3.12 -8.14
CA ALA A 76 -15.63 2.95 -9.17
C ALA A 76 -16.22 1.53 -9.13
N ASP A 77 -15.38 0.50 -9.03
CA ASP A 77 -15.80 -0.90 -8.94
C ASP A 77 -16.59 -1.18 -7.65
N THR A 78 -16.19 -0.58 -6.53
CA THR A 78 -16.93 -0.66 -5.27
C THR A 78 -18.31 -0.01 -5.41
N ALA A 79 -18.40 1.18 -5.99
CA ALA A 79 -19.68 1.87 -6.20
C ALA A 79 -20.62 1.05 -7.09
N LEU A 80 -20.11 0.44 -8.16
CA LEU A 80 -20.90 -0.41 -9.04
C LEU A 80 -21.41 -1.68 -8.35
N LYS A 81 -20.62 -2.29 -7.45
CA LYS A 81 -21.01 -3.50 -6.71
C LYS A 81 -22.10 -3.25 -5.66
N THR A 82 -22.30 -2.01 -5.26
CA THR A 82 -23.30 -1.61 -4.28
C THR A 82 -24.59 -1.04 -4.89
N ALA A 83 -24.62 -0.86 -6.21
CA ALA A 83 -25.81 -0.44 -6.96
C ALA A 83 -26.68 -1.65 -7.30
#